data_AF-A0A9D9AF35-F1
#
_entry.id   AF-A0A9D9AF35-F1
#
_cell.length_a   1.000
_cell.length_b   1.000
_cell.length_c   1.000
_cell.angle_alpha   90.00
_cell.angle_beta   90.00
_cell.angle_gamma   90.00
#
_symmetry.space_group_name_H-M   'P 1'
#
loop_
_entity.id
_entity.type
_entity.pdbx_description
1 polymer ?
#
loop_
_entity_poly.entity_id
_entity_poly.type
_entity_poly.pdbx_seq_one_letter_code
_entity_poly.pdbx_strand_id
1 'polypeptide(L)'
;MTDALSRAAILPEETLPSGAEVLAEGRALAREVTVGPSAFLTAQGVESETAFKQRAAEARRIMQHAQIGFRSLDRSVEAAAEIHARVAEAGYRTDRYGICLDWSMGYPRAQRDGRPKGTGLILQGEEDFARLAYAAPVAAHFGDFVIGMPAALENTAAALRAGSTAIGNLGQYFTFELPGWRDDVATTRATVAAIALAAAQPVPVLIHSNLDDGFAARFTDLASALGAVLLE
;
A
#
# COMPACT_ATOMS: atom_id res chain seq x y z
N MET A 1 -27.46 7.23 -33.25
CA MET A 1 -26.67 6.00 -33.34
C MET A 1 -26.08 5.75 -31.98
N THR A 2 -26.75 4.96 -31.15
CA THR A 2 -26.14 4.40 -29.95
C THR A 2 -25.27 3.25 -30.43
N ASP A 3 -23.96 3.48 -30.54
CA ASP A 3 -23.03 2.36 -30.66
C ASP A 3 -23.30 1.47 -29.45
N ALA A 4 -23.81 0.26 -29.72
CA ALA A 4 -24.15 -0.68 -28.67
C ALA A 4 -22.86 -1.01 -27.92
N LEU A 5 -22.83 -0.70 -26.62
CA LEU A 5 -21.77 -1.11 -25.70
C LEU A 5 -21.69 -2.65 -25.70
N SER A 6 -20.86 -3.20 -26.57
CA SER A 6 -20.57 -4.63 -26.62
C SER A 6 -19.37 -4.92 -25.72
N ARG A 7 -19.28 -6.15 -25.18
CA ARG A 7 -18.10 -6.58 -24.43
C ARG A 7 -16.82 -6.31 -25.21
N ALA A 8 -16.78 -6.66 -26.49
CA ALA A 8 -15.59 -6.48 -27.33
C ALA A 8 -15.21 -5.00 -27.56
N ALA A 9 -16.15 -4.07 -27.42
CA ALA A 9 -15.88 -2.63 -27.51
C ALA A 9 -15.32 -2.03 -26.21
N ILE A 10 -15.60 -2.64 -25.06
CA ILE A 10 -15.16 -2.17 -23.73
C ILE A 10 -13.93 -2.95 -23.23
N LEU A 11 -13.93 -4.26 -23.45
CA LEU A 11 -12.91 -5.24 -23.05
C LEU A 11 -12.47 -6.00 -24.32
N PRO A 12 -11.52 -5.42 -25.08
CA PRO A 12 -11.13 -5.94 -26.39
C PRO A 12 -10.41 -7.29 -26.31
N GLU A 13 -9.94 -7.69 -25.13
CA GLU A 13 -9.24 -8.95 -24.92
C GLU A 13 -10.18 -10.13 -25.18
N GLU A 14 -9.73 -11.07 -26.02
CA GLU A 14 -10.48 -12.29 -26.33
C GLU A 14 -10.73 -13.14 -25.08
N THR A 15 -9.73 -13.18 -24.19
CA THR A 15 -9.80 -13.92 -22.93
C THR A 15 -9.32 -13.03 -21.78
N LEU A 16 -9.97 -13.18 -20.63
CA LEU A 16 -9.57 -12.53 -19.38
C LEU A 16 -9.21 -13.61 -18.36
N PRO A 17 -8.25 -13.35 -17.45
CA PRO A 17 -7.96 -14.27 -16.37
C PRO A 17 -9.21 -14.58 -15.54
N SER A 18 -9.36 -15.82 -15.10
CA SER A 18 -10.44 -16.17 -14.17
C SER A 18 -10.17 -15.52 -12.82
N GLY A 19 -11.13 -14.75 -12.30
CA GLY A 19 -11.01 -14.17 -10.95
C GLY A 19 -10.72 -15.21 -9.87
N ALA A 20 -11.28 -16.43 -10.00
CA ALA A 20 -11.00 -17.51 -9.06
C ALA A 20 -9.54 -17.97 -9.09
N GLU A 21 -8.93 -18.02 -10.28
CA GLU A 21 -7.51 -18.37 -10.47
C GLU A 21 -6.59 -17.28 -9.91
N VAL A 22 -6.91 -16.01 -10.16
CA VAL A 22 -6.14 -14.87 -9.62
C VAL A 22 -6.22 -14.80 -8.09
N LEU A 23 -7.41 -15.04 -7.52
CA LEU A 23 -7.55 -15.15 -6.07
C LEU A 23 -6.77 -16.35 -5.51
N ALA A 24 -6.72 -17.47 -6.25
CA ALA A 24 -5.97 -18.65 -5.84
C ALA A 24 -4.45 -18.41 -5.88
N GLU A 25 -3.94 -17.61 -6.82
CA GLU A 25 -2.54 -17.18 -6.88
C GLU A 25 -2.13 -16.44 -5.61
N GLY A 26 -2.87 -15.41 -5.19
CA GLY A 26 -2.58 -14.66 -3.97
C GLY A 26 -2.62 -15.54 -2.72
N ARG A 27 -3.65 -16.39 -2.60
CA ARG A 27 -3.75 -17.38 -1.51
C ARG A 27 -2.62 -18.40 -1.52
N ALA A 28 -2.16 -18.81 -2.69
CA ALA A 28 -1.06 -19.76 -2.82
C ALA A 28 0.24 -19.15 -2.29
N LEU A 29 0.51 -17.89 -2.65
CA LEU A 29 1.69 -17.17 -2.19
C LEU A 29 1.69 -16.91 -0.68
N ALA A 30 0.52 -16.80 -0.04
CA ALA A 30 0.40 -16.66 1.41
C ALA A 30 0.98 -17.85 2.21
N ARG A 31 1.24 -18.99 1.56
CA ARG A 31 1.95 -20.12 2.18
C ARG A 31 3.45 -19.86 2.39
N GLU A 32 4.01 -18.91 1.64
CA GLU A 32 5.43 -18.54 1.63
C GLU A 32 5.67 -17.10 2.09
N VAL A 33 4.63 -16.27 2.04
CA VAL A 33 4.64 -14.87 2.45
C VAL A 33 3.68 -14.70 3.62
N THR A 34 4.26 -14.47 4.80
CA THR A 34 3.51 -14.13 6.01
C THR A 34 3.92 -12.75 6.52
N VAL A 35 3.03 -12.10 7.27
CA VAL A 35 3.38 -10.90 8.03
C VAL A 35 4.61 -11.16 8.90
N GLY A 36 5.68 -10.40 8.67
CA GLY A 36 6.91 -10.46 9.45
C GLY A 36 6.86 -9.56 10.69
N PRO A 37 7.91 -9.60 11.51
CA PRO A 37 8.07 -8.67 12.62
C PRO A 37 8.43 -7.25 12.14
N SER A 38 8.10 -6.25 12.95
CA SER A 38 8.56 -4.86 12.78
C SER A 38 8.77 -4.21 14.15
N ALA A 39 9.51 -3.11 14.19
CA ALA A 39 9.77 -2.41 15.45
C ALA A 39 8.47 -1.96 16.13
N PHE A 40 7.47 -1.54 15.35
CA PHE A 40 6.15 -1.17 15.86
C PHE A 40 5.40 -2.35 16.48
N LEU A 41 5.23 -3.46 15.75
CA LEU A 41 4.48 -4.62 16.25
C LEU A 41 5.10 -5.17 17.53
N THR A 42 6.43 -5.27 17.56
CA THR A 42 7.19 -5.70 18.75
C THR A 42 7.01 -4.74 19.91
N ALA A 43 7.22 -3.43 19.72
CA ALA A 43 7.12 -2.46 20.80
C ALA A 43 5.70 -2.33 21.37
N GLN A 44 4.68 -2.51 20.52
CA GLN A 44 3.28 -2.40 20.92
C GLN A 44 2.68 -3.71 21.44
N GLY A 45 3.37 -4.84 21.27
CA GLY A 45 2.89 -6.17 21.66
C GLY A 45 1.59 -6.54 20.95
N VAL A 46 1.51 -6.30 19.64
CA VAL A 46 0.32 -6.56 18.81
C VAL A 46 0.70 -7.33 17.56
N GLU A 47 -0.25 -8.08 17.01
CA GLU A 47 -0.06 -8.87 15.79
C GLU A 47 -0.33 -8.08 14.49
N SER A 48 -1.04 -6.96 14.60
CA SER A 48 -1.37 -6.09 13.48
C SER A 48 -1.65 -4.66 13.95
N GLU A 49 -1.55 -3.72 13.03
CA GLU A 49 -1.98 -2.34 13.24
C GLU A 49 -3.50 -2.24 13.48
N THR A 50 -4.30 -3.15 12.92
CA THR A 50 -5.75 -3.22 13.21
C THR A 50 -6.01 -3.46 14.69
N ALA A 51 -5.28 -4.42 15.31
CA ALA A 51 -5.38 -4.67 16.74
C ALA A 51 -4.97 -3.45 17.57
N PHE A 52 -3.91 -2.74 17.14
CA PHE A 52 -3.52 -1.49 17.79
C PHE A 52 -4.57 -0.38 17.65
N LYS A 53 -5.18 -0.24 16.47
CA LYS A 53 -6.27 0.70 16.19
C LYS A 53 -7.48 0.45 17.07
N GLN A 54 -7.89 -0.81 17.23
CA GLN A 54 -8.99 -1.19 18.12
C GLN A 54 -8.67 -0.81 19.58
N ARG A 55 -7.48 -1.17 20.07
CA ARG A 55 -7.00 -0.76 21.41
C ARG A 55 -6.96 0.75 21.58
N ALA A 56 -6.56 1.50 20.56
CA ALA A 56 -6.57 2.96 20.56
C ALA A 56 -8.00 3.52 20.67
N ALA A 57 -8.93 2.97 19.87
CA ALA A 57 -10.32 3.38 19.83
C ALA A 57 -11.03 3.13 21.17
N GLU A 58 -10.81 1.97 21.80
CA GLU A 58 -11.30 1.64 23.14
C GLU A 58 -10.81 2.65 24.19
N ALA A 59 -9.54 3.06 24.08
CA ALA A 59 -8.94 4.10 24.91
C ALA A 59 -9.33 5.53 24.49
N ARG A 60 -10.24 5.70 23.52
CA ARG A 60 -10.65 6.99 22.92
C ARG A 60 -9.46 7.84 22.45
N ARG A 61 -8.43 7.17 21.94
CA ARG A 61 -7.18 7.76 21.47
C ARG A 61 -7.14 7.78 19.95
N ILE A 62 -6.92 8.97 19.39
CA ILE A 62 -6.69 9.16 17.96
C ILE A 62 -5.25 8.74 17.61
N MET A 63 -5.09 7.97 16.54
CA MET A 63 -3.78 7.64 15.97
C MET A 63 -3.24 8.78 15.13
N GLN A 64 -1.92 9.02 15.21
CA GLN A 64 -1.24 10.08 14.48
C GLN A 64 -0.41 9.50 13.35
N HIS A 65 -0.72 9.92 12.13
CA HIS A 65 -0.05 9.52 10.90
C HIS A 65 0.75 10.71 10.36
N ALA A 66 2.06 10.54 10.21
CA ALA A 66 2.95 11.51 9.57
C ALA A 66 3.47 10.96 8.23
N GLN A 67 3.79 11.83 7.29
CA GLN A 67 4.42 11.44 6.02
C GLN A 67 5.93 11.66 6.08
N ILE A 68 6.71 10.73 5.54
CA ILE A 68 8.16 10.83 5.40
C ILE A 68 8.58 10.48 3.96
N GLY A 69 9.38 11.35 3.35
CA GLY A 69 9.63 11.28 1.91
C GLY A 69 11.01 11.79 1.48
N PHE A 70 12.08 11.26 2.06
CA PHE A 70 13.43 11.51 1.52
C PHE A 70 13.73 10.51 0.40
N ARG A 71 14.37 10.98 -0.68
CA ARG A 71 14.78 10.11 -1.80
C ARG A 71 15.83 9.06 -1.39
N SER A 72 16.65 9.37 -0.39
CA SER A 72 17.66 8.44 0.15
C SER A 72 17.03 7.54 1.21
N LEU A 73 17.25 6.24 1.08
CA LEU A 73 16.81 5.25 2.06
C LEU A 73 17.48 5.49 3.41
N ASP A 74 18.80 5.66 3.44
CA ASP A 74 19.56 5.90 4.67
C ASP A 74 19.03 7.15 5.38
N ARG A 75 18.80 8.22 4.62
CA ARG A 75 18.24 9.46 5.18
C ARG A 75 16.82 9.27 5.72
N SER A 76 16.00 8.45 5.05
CA SER A 76 14.64 8.14 5.51
C SER A 76 14.66 7.35 6.82
N VAL A 77 15.55 6.37 6.94
CA VAL A 77 15.73 5.57 8.17
C VAL A 77 16.21 6.44 9.32
N GLU A 78 17.26 7.26 9.09
CA GLU A 78 17.77 8.21 10.10
C GLU A 78 16.68 9.17 10.57
N ALA A 79 15.96 9.78 9.62
CA ALA A 79 14.94 10.77 9.93
C ALA A 79 13.75 10.14 10.66
N ALA A 80 13.32 8.92 10.30
CA ALA A 80 12.26 8.22 11.02
C ALA A 80 12.64 7.99 12.50
N ALA A 81 13.87 7.54 12.77
CA ALA A 81 14.38 7.36 14.11
C ALA A 81 14.48 8.68 14.89
N GLU A 82 15.03 9.73 14.26
CA GLU A 82 15.21 11.04 14.88
C GLU A 82 13.86 11.69 15.21
N ILE A 83 12.91 11.70 14.26
CA ILE A 83 11.58 12.27 14.46
C ILE A 83 10.88 11.56 15.62
N HIS A 84 10.89 10.22 15.64
CA HIS A 84 10.30 9.46 16.73
C HIS A 84 10.89 9.85 18.10
N ALA A 85 12.22 9.88 18.21
CA ALA A 85 12.91 10.21 19.45
C ALA A 85 12.57 11.63 19.94
N ARG A 86 12.61 12.63 19.05
CA ARG A 86 12.32 14.03 19.39
C ARG A 86 10.85 14.25 19.77
N VAL A 87 9.93 13.62 19.04
CA VAL A 87 8.50 13.69 19.33
C VAL A 87 8.19 13.06 20.68
N ALA A 88 8.81 11.91 21.00
CA ALA A 88 8.69 11.25 22.29
C ALA A 88 9.30 12.07 23.45
N GLU A 89 10.49 12.66 23.25
CA GLU A 89 11.15 13.56 24.21
C GLU A 89 10.27 14.76 24.57
N ALA A 90 9.54 15.29 23.58
CA ALA A 90 8.58 16.37 23.76
C ALA A 90 7.23 15.95 24.38
N GLY A 91 7.04 14.67 24.73
CA GLY A 91 5.80 14.15 25.32
C GLY A 91 4.68 13.91 24.31
N TYR A 92 5.00 13.88 23.02
CA TYR A 92 4.06 13.57 21.93
C TYR A 92 4.33 12.18 21.37
N ARG A 93 3.63 11.82 20.29
CA ARG A 93 3.76 10.52 19.63
C ARG A 93 3.59 10.62 18.13
N THR A 94 4.07 9.60 17.45
CA THR A 94 3.74 9.33 16.05
C THR A 94 3.51 7.84 15.98
N ASP A 95 2.35 7.43 15.50
CA ASP A 95 2.02 6.00 15.49
C ASP A 95 2.30 5.35 14.14
N ARG A 96 2.26 6.14 13.06
CA ARG A 96 2.46 5.67 11.70
C ARG A 96 3.26 6.67 10.87
N TYR A 97 4.18 6.14 10.07
CA TYR A 97 4.80 6.84 8.95
C TYR A 97 4.22 6.33 7.64
N GLY A 98 3.64 7.22 6.84
CA GLY A 98 3.43 6.98 5.42
C GLY A 98 4.76 7.20 4.70
N ILE A 99 5.19 6.19 3.95
CA ILE A 99 6.44 6.26 3.19
C ILE A 99 6.12 6.78 1.80
N CYS A 100 6.62 7.98 1.45
CA CYS A 100 6.41 8.57 0.13
C CYS A 100 7.31 7.87 -0.91
N LEU A 101 6.74 6.86 -1.56
CA LEU A 101 7.43 6.08 -2.58
C LEU A 101 7.35 6.75 -3.95
N ASP A 102 8.39 6.54 -4.75
CA ASP A 102 8.43 7.00 -6.14
C ASP A 102 7.42 6.24 -6.99
N TRP A 103 6.81 6.89 -8.00
CA TRP A 103 5.89 6.21 -8.91
C TRP A 103 6.51 5.02 -9.64
N SER A 104 7.84 5.01 -9.79
CA SER A 104 8.52 3.90 -10.44
C SER A 104 8.41 2.59 -9.65
N MET A 105 8.03 2.66 -8.36
CA MET A 105 7.68 1.49 -7.57
C MET A 105 6.50 0.72 -8.14
N GLY A 106 5.61 1.38 -8.89
CA GLY A 106 4.46 0.74 -9.51
C GLY A 106 4.82 -0.20 -10.67
N TYR A 107 5.99 -0.01 -11.32
CA TYR A 107 6.47 -0.97 -12.31
C TYR A 107 7.08 -2.19 -11.62
N PRO A 108 6.92 -3.41 -12.19
CA PRO A 108 7.61 -4.59 -11.68
C PRO A 108 9.11 -4.30 -11.66
N ARG A 109 9.80 -4.71 -10.60
CA ARG A 109 11.20 -4.34 -10.35
C ARG A 109 12.12 -4.60 -11.54
N ALA A 110 11.96 -5.76 -12.17
CA ALA A 110 12.74 -6.17 -13.35
C ALA A 110 12.53 -5.26 -14.58
N GLN A 111 11.49 -4.43 -14.58
CA GLN A 111 11.11 -3.53 -15.68
C GLN A 111 11.31 -2.05 -15.34
N ARG A 112 11.86 -1.72 -14.17
CA ARG A 112 12.08 -0.32 -13.74
C ARG A 112 13.23 0.35 -14.48
N ASP A 113 14.18 -0.42 -14.99
CA ASP A 113 15.31 0.15 -15.71
C ASP A 113 14.87 0.90 -16.98
N GLY A 114 15.46 2.06 -17.23
CA GLY A 114 15.05 2.97 -18.31
C GLY A 114 13.67 3.63 -18.19
N ARG A 115 12.85 3.29 -17.17
CA ARG A 115 11.54 3.93 -16.95
C ARG A 115 11.67 5.31 -16.29
N PRO A 116 10.70 6.23 -16.50
CA PRO A 116 10.69 7.51 -15.82
C PRO A 116 10.62 7.36 -14.30
N LYS A 117 11.35 8.21 -13.58
CA LYS A 117 11.38 8.25 -12.11
C LYS A 117 10.87 9.61 -11.64
N GLY A 118 10.18 9.62 -10.51
CA GLY A 118 9.78 10.84 -9.81
C GLY A 118 10.85 11.30 -8.84
N THR A 119 10.41 11.94 -7.75
CA THR A 119 11.25 12.44 -6.66
C THR A 119 11.21 11.57 -5.39
N GLY A 120 10.32 10.59 -5.34
CA GLY A 120 10.09 9.74 -4.16
C GLY A 120 11.22 8.74 -3.90
N LEU A 121 11.05 7.95 -2.84
CA LEU A 121 11.97 6.88 -2.46
C LEU A 121 11.74 5.62 -3.33
N ILE A 122 12.83 5.03 -3.83
CA ILE A 122 12.78 3.79 -4.62
C ILE A 122 13.41 2.66 -3.81
N LEU A 123 12.61 1.67 -3.43
CA LEU A 123 13.05 0.48 -2.72
C LEU A 123 13.51 -0.60 -3.72
N GLN A 124 14.76 -1.05 -3.57
CA GLN A 124 15.44 -2.01 -4.44
C GLN A 124 15.20 -3.47 -4.04
N GLY A 125 14.75 -3.70 -2.80
CA GLY A 125 14.89 -4.95 -2.06
C GLY A 125 13.80 -5.11 -1.01
N GLU A 126 13.46 -6.34 -0.62
CA GLU A 126 12.68 -6.57 0.62
C GLU A 126 13.42 -6.01 1.85
N GLU A 127 14.75 -6.07 1.83
CA GLU A 127 15.61 -5.48 2.86
C GLU A 127 15.32 -4.00 3.07
N ASP A 128 15.07 -3.23 2.01
CA ASP A 128 14.77 -1.80 2.13
C ASP A 128 13.43 -1.54 2.84
N PHE A 129 12.42 -2.38 2.59
CA PHE A 129 11.15 -2.32 3.33
C PHE A 129 11.40 -2.64 4.81
N ALA A 130 12.18 -3.69 5.11
CA ALA A 130 12.51 -4.07 6.48
C ALA A 130 13.28 -2.96 7.20
N ARG A 131 14.28 -2.34 6.56
CA ARG A 131 15.05 -1.23 7.12
C ARG A 131 14.17 -0.06 7.55
N LEU A 132 13.16 0.28 6.76
CA LEU A 132 12.19 1.32 7.11
C LEU A 132 11.26 0.88 8.26
N ALA A 133 10.75 -0.35 8.21
CA ALA A 133 9.86 -0.89 9.24
C ALA A 133 10.54 -1.09 10.62
N TYR A 134 11.87 -1.19 10.63
CA TYR A 134 12.69 -1.28 11.84
C TYR A 134 13.31 0.05 12.29
N ALA A 135 13.14 1.13 11.52
CA ALA A 135 13.79 2.41 11.81
C ALA A 135 13.34 3.02 13.15
N ALA A 136 12.08 2.82 13.54
CA ALA A 136 11.49 3.31 14.78
C ALA A 136 10.30 2.44 15.20
N PRO A 137 9.86 2.45 16.47
CA PRO A 137 8.65 1.75 16.92
C PRO A 137 7.36 2.48 16.48
N VAL A 138 7.27 2.79 15.19
CA VAL A 138 6.22 3.52 14.48
C VAL A 138 5.82 2.69 13.26
N ALA A 139 4.52 2.48 13.03
CA ALA A 139 4.05 1.62 11.95
C ALA A 139 4.47 2.17 10.57
N ALA A 140 5.13 1.37 9.75
CA ALA A 140 5.44 1.72 8.36
C ALA A 140 4.24 1.39 7.47
N HIS A 141 3.62 2.42 6.89
CA HIS A 141 2.59 2.30 5.84
C HIS A 141 3.24 2.51 4.48
N PHE A 142 3.35 1.41 3.72
CA PHE A 142 3.79 1.43 2.33
C PHE A 142 2.58 1.65 1.43
N GLY A 143 2.15 2.91 1.32
CA GLY A 143 0.94 3.30 0.59
C GLY A 143 1.17 3.49 -0.90
N ASP A 144 2.07 4.42 -1.23
CA ASP A 144 2.21 4.93 -2.60
C ASP A 144 2.76 3.88 -3.57
N PHE A 145 2.04 3.67 -4.67
CA PHE A 145 2.41 2.80 -5.77
C PHE A 145 2.66 1.32 -5.37
N VAL A 146 2.02 0.88 -4.27
CA VAL A 146 2.09 -0.51 -3.80
C VAL A 146 0.87 -1.33 -4.20
N ILE A 147 -0.34 -0.77 -4.18
CA ILE A 147 -1.57 -1.45 -4.66
C ILE A 147 -2.18 -0.62 -5.78
N GLY A 148 -2.88 -1.27 -6.71
CA GLY A 148 -3.41 -0.60 -7.90
C GLY A 148 -2.39 -0.43 -9.01
N MET A 149 -1.30 -1.20 -8.97
CA MET A 149 -0.15 -1.08 -9.86
C MET A 149 0.25 -2.46 -10.43
N PRO A 150 0.95 -2.51 -11.57
CA PRO A 150 1.51 -3.74 -12.11
C PRO A 150 2.41 -4.52 -11.13
N ALA A 151 3.14 -3.83 -10.26
CA ALA A 151 3.98 -4.43 -9.22
C ALA A 151 3.24 -4.82 -7.94
N ALA A 152 1.90 -4.77 -7.91
CA ALA A 152 1.17 -4.81 -6.66
C ALA A 152 1.45 -6.06 -5.82
N LEU A 153 1.55 -7.23 -6.46
CA LEU A 153 1.79 -8.49 -5.77
C LEU A 153 3.19 -8.53 -5.11
N GLU A 154 4.24 -8.14 -5.85
CA GLU A 154 5.61 -8.17 -5.32
C GLU A 154 5.84 -7.12 -4.22
N ASN A 155 5.28 -5.91 -4.38
CA ASN A 155 5.42 -4.86 -3.37
C ASN A 155 4.62 -5.19 -2.11
N THR A 156 3.41 -5.74 -2.26
CA THR A 156 2.60 -6.19 -1.11
C THR A 156 3.30 -7.33 -0.36
N ALA A 157 3.90 -8.29 -1.07
CA ALA A 157 4.65 -9.37 -0.44
C ALA A 157 5.85 -8.84 0.36
N ALA A 158 6.61 -7.89 -0.20
CA ALA A 158 7.73 -7.25 0.50
C ALA A 158 7.27 -6.47 1.75
N ALA A 159 6.17 -5.71 1.63
CA ALA A 159 5.59 -4.96 2.74
C ALA A 159 5.10 -5.88 3.88
N LEU A 160 4.44 -7.00 3.55
CA LEU A 160 4.02 -8.00 4.52
C LEU A 160 5.24 -8.61 5.25
N ARG A 161 6.28 -9.02 4.51
CA ARG A 161 7.52 -9.56 5.10
C ARG A 161 8.22 -8.58 6.03
N ALA A 162 8.11 -7.28 5.76
CA ALA A 162 8.62 -6.21 6.62
C ALA A 162 7.72 -5.91 7.84
N GLY A 163 6.61 -6.63 8.02
CA GLY A 163 5.69 -6.46 9.14
C GLY A 163 4.73 -5.27 9.01
N SER A 164 4.52 -4.78 7.79
CA SER A 164 3.45 -3.82 7.51
C SER A 164 2.11 -4.56 7.42
N THR A 165 1.11 -4.05 8.14
CA THR A 165 -0.28 -4.56 8.08
C THR A 165 -1.27 -3.45 7.70
N ALA A 166 -0.76 -2.32 7.21
CA ALA A 166 -1.53 -1.31 6.49
C ALA A 166 -0.77 -0.99 5.21
N ILE A 167 -1.31 -1.39 4.07
CA ILE A 167 -0.57 -1.49 2.81
C ILE A 167 -1.38 -0.85 1.69
N GLY A 168 -0.66 -0.22 0.76
CA GLY A 168 -1.21 0.30 -0.47
C GLY A 168 -2.15 1.47 -0.24
N ASN A 169 -2.76 1.91 -1.33
CA ASN A 169 -3.79 2.94 -1.41
C ASN A 169 -4.73 2.52 -2.57
N LEU A 170 -5.86 1.88 -2.27
CA LEU A 170 -6.71 1.23 -3.29
C LEU A 170 -7.19 2.22 -4.37
N GLY A 171 -7.56 3.44 -3.97
CA GLY A 171 -7.97 4.49 -4.90
C GLY A 171 -6.93 4.85 -5.98
N GLN A 172 -5.65 4.51 -5.79
CA GLN A 172 -4.62 4.71 -6.83
C GLN A 172 -4.87 3.84 -8.07
N TYR A 173 -5.52 2.67 -7.91
CA TYR A 173 -5.94 1.83 -9.04
C TYR A 173 -6.84 2.59 -10.03
N PHE A 174 -7.70 3.47 -9.53
CA PHE A 174 -8.64 4.24 -10.35
C PHE A 174 -8.10 5.60 -10.79
N THR A 175 -7.07 6.11 -10.10
CA THR A 175 -6.64 7.52 -10.22
C THR A 175 -5.32 7.67 -10.98
N PHE A 176 -4.43 6.67 -10.92
CA PHE A 176 -3.07 6.79 -11.42
C PHE A 176 -2.77 5.78 -12.54
N GLU A 177 -2.17 6.27 -13.62
CA GLU A 177 -1.64 5.48 -14.73
C GLU A 177 -0.13 5.68 -14.80
N LEU A 178 0.62 4.58 -14.95
CA LEU A 178 2.07 4.64 -15.08
C LEU A 178 2.48 5.01 -16.52
N PRO A 179 3.40 5.98 -16.72
CA PRO A 179 3.85 6.38 -18.04
C PRO A 179 4.32 5.21 -18.95
N GLY A 180 3.58 4.97 -20.02
CA GLY A 180 3.90 3.91 -20.98
C GLY A 180 3.60 2.50 -20.47
N TRP A 181 2.68 2.36 -19.52
CA TRP A 181 1.99 1.12 -19.20
C TRP A 181 0.53 1.22 -19.67
N ARG A 182 0.04 0.19 -20.38
CA ARG A 182 -1.34 0.15 -20.92
C ARG A 182 -2.02 -1.20 -20.76
N ASP A 183 -1.41 -2.08 -19.96
CA ASP A 183 -1.95 -3.41 -19.73
C ASP A 183 -2.79 -3.39 -18.44
N ASP A 184 -4.03 -2.97 -18.58
CA ASP A 184 -4.98 -2.86 -17.48
C ASP A 184 -5.35 -4.23 -16.91
N VAL A 185 -5.34 -5.27 -17.74
CA VAL A 185 -5.60 -6.65 -17.32
C VAL A 185 -4.49 -7.13 -16.39
N ALA A 186 -3.21 -6.88 -16.72
CA ALA A 186 -2.09 -7.20 -15.84
C ALA A 186 -2.15 -6.42 -14.52
N THR A 187 -2.45 -5.12 -14.57
CA THR A 187 -2.62 -4.28 -13.36
C THR A 187 -3.75 -4.79 -12.47
N THR A 188 -4.89 -5.12 -13.06
CA THR A 188 -6.06 -5.67 -12.36
C THR A 188 -5.71 -7.00 -11.71
N ARG A 189 -5.10 -7.92 -12.47
CA ARG A 189 -4.66 -9.22 -11.97
C ARG A 189 -3.71 -9.08 -10.78
N ALA A 190 -2.67 -8.27 -10.91
CA ALA A 190 -1.69 -8.05 -9.85
C ALA A 190 -2.33 -7.46 -8.59
N THR A 191 -3.25 -6.51 -8.76
CA THR A 191 -3.98 -5.86 -7.66
C THR A 191 -4.90 -6.85 -6.94
N VAL A 192 -5.70 -7.64 -7.66
CA VAL A 192 -6.58 -8.66 -7.08
C VAL A 192 -5.78 -9.75 -6.37
N ALA A 193 -4.67 -10.21 -6.96
CA ALA A 193 -3.79 -11.20 -6.34
C ALA A 193 -3.15 -10.65 -5.05
N ALA A 194 -2.74 -9.37 -5.04
CA ALA A 194 -2.17 -8.72 -3.85
C ALA A 194 -3.20 -8.60 -2.71
N ILE A 195 -4.44 -8.23 -3.03
CA ILE A 195 -5.54 -8.17 -2.04
C ILE A 195 -5.84 -9.59 -1.52
N ALA A 196 -5.85 -10.60 -2.40
CA ALA A 196 -6.04 -11.99 -1.97
C ALA A 196 -4.91 -12.50 -1.07
N LEU A 197 -3.66 -12.10 -1.34
CA LEU A 197 -2.51 -12.39 -0.50
C LEU A 197 -2.66 -11.75 0.90
N ALA A 198 -3.06 -10.47 0.95
CA ALA A 198 -3.31 -9.76 2.21
C ALA A 198 -4.48 -10.38 3.00
N ALA A 199 -5.57 -10.73 2.32
CA ALA A 199 -6.74 -11.36 2.93
C ALA A 199 -6.49 -12.79 3.43
N ALA A 200 -5.47 -13.47 2.89
CA ALA A 200 -5.09 -14.83 3.29
C ALA A 200 -4.16 -14.86 4.51
N GLN A 201 -3.73 -13.71 5.03
CA GLN A 201 -2.91 -13.63 6.22
C GLN A 201 -3.68 -14.07 7.48
N PRO A 202 -3.02 -14.67 8.48
CA PRO A 202 -3.67 -15.08 9.72
C PRO A 202 -4.07 -13.90 10.62
N VAL A 203 -3.59 -12.69 10.30
CA VAL A 203 -3.88 -11.44 11.01
C VAL A 203 -4.54 -10.43 10.07
N PRO A 204 -5.37 -9.51 10.56
CA PRO A 204 -6.00 -8.51 9.70
C PRO A 204 -4.98 -7.57 9.06
N VAL A 205 -5.01 -7.46 7.73
CA VAL A 205 -4.24 -6.50 6.94
C VAL A 205 -5.19 -5.46 6.37
N LEU A 206 -4.92 -4.19 6.62
CA LEU A 206 -5.67 -3.06 6.09
C LEU A 206 -5.14 -2.71 4.70
N ILE A 207 -5.98 -2.80 3.68
CA ILE A 207 -5.73 -2.12 2.42
C ILE A 207 -6.18 -0.68 2.61
N HIS A 208 -5.26 0.28 2.53
CA HIS A 208 -5.61 1.67 2.80
C HIS A 208 -6.47 2.24 1.67
N SER A 209 -7.41 3.11 2.02
CA SER A 209 -8.16 3.89 1.05
C SER A 209 -7.40 5.18 0.70
N ASN A 210 -7.63 5.75 -0.48
CA ASN A 210 -6.97 6.98 -0.94
C ASN A 210 -7.99 8.11 -1.10
N LEU A 211 -8.82 8.38 -0.09
CA LEU A 211 -9.97 9.30 -0.25
C LEU A 211 -9.53 10.75 -0.53
N ASP A 212 -8.53 11.23 0.20
CA ASP A 212 -8.08 12.62 0.19
C ASP A 212 -7.06 12.93 -0.92
N ASP A 213 -6.40 11.91 -1.47
CA ASP A 213 -5.44 12.04 -2.58
C ASP A 213 -5.83 11.19 -3.82
N GLY A 214 -7.05 10.69 -3.86
CA GLY A 214 -7.57 9.83 -4.93
C GLY A 214 -8.85 10.38 -5.55
N PHE A 215 -9.67 9.49 -6.08
CA PHE A 215 -10.86 9.87 -6.84
C PHE A 215 -11.84 10.73 -6.02
N ALA A 216 -12.00 10.44 -4.72
CA ALA A 216 -12.94 11.18 -3.87
C ALA A 216 -12.54 12.65 -3.63
N ALA A 217 -11.26 12.99 -3.73
CA ALA A 217 -10.77 14.37 -3.66
C ALA A 217 -11.27 15.24 -4.83
N ARG A 218 -11.78 14.62 -5.89
CA ARG A 218 -12.38 15.30 -7.05
C ARG A 218 -13.83 15.68 -6.83
N PHE A 219 -14.49 15.15 -5.79
CA PHE A 219 -15.87 15.48 -5.51
C PHE A 219 -16.00 16.87 -4.89
N THR A 220 -17.07 17.56 -5.24
CA THR A 220 -17.36 18.92 -4.78
C THR A 220 -18.24 18.94 -3.52
N ASP A 221 -18.69 17.78 -3.05
CA ASP A 221 -19.59 17.66 -1.90
C ASP A 221 -19.20 16.48 -0.99
N LEU A 222 -19.51 16.64 0.30
CA LEU A 222 -19.17 15.66 1.33
C LEU A 222 -19.98 14.36 1.18
N ALA A 223 -21.20 14.40 0.65
CA ALA A 223 -22.03 13.19 0.53
C ALA A 223 -21.43 12.22 -0.49
N SER A 224 -20.91 12.72 -1.61
CA SER A 224 -20.17 11.93 -2.60
C SER A 224 -18.86 11.37 -2.03
N ALA A 225 -18.12 12.16 -1.25
CA ALA A 225 -16.92 11.68 -0.57
C ALA A 225 -17.24 10.56 0.45
N LEU A 226 -18.30 10.72 1.24
CA LEU A 226 -18.79 9.67 2.14
C LEU A 226 -19.31 8.44 1.36
N GLY A 227 -19.89 8.63 0.18
CA GLY A 227 -20.25 7.54 -0.72
C GLY A 227 -19.04 6.72 -1.15
N ALA A 228 -17.93 7.37 -1.50
CA ALA A 228 -16.68 6.67 -1.82
C ALA A 228 -16.08 5.90 -0.63
N VAL A 229 -16.22 6.40 0.61
CA VAL A 229 -15.84 5.67 1.83
C VAL A 229 -16.58 4.33 1.95
N LEU A 230 -17.79 4.21 1.39
CA LEU A 230 -18.55 2.95 1.43
C LEU A 230 -18.12 1.96 0.33
N LEU A 231 -17.38 2.42 -0.67
CA LEU A 231 -16.90 1.61 -1.81
C LEU A 231 -15.47 1.11 -1.62
N GLU A 232 -14.61 1.90 -0.97
CA GLU A 232 -13.23 1.53 -0.60
C GLU A 232 -13.12 1.04 0.84
#